data_AF-A0A7C3WK82-F1
#
_entry.id   AF-A0A7C3WK82-F1
#
_cell.length_a   1.000
_cell.length_b   1.000
_cell.length_c   1.000
_cell.angle_alpha   90.00
_cell.angle_beta   90.00
_cell.angle_gamma   90.00
#
_symmetry.space_group_name_H-M   'P 1'
#
loop_
_entity.id
_entity.type
_entity.pdbx_description
1 polymer ?
#
loop_
_entity_poly.entity_id
_entity_poly.type
_entity_poly.pdbx_seq_one_letter_code
_entity_poly.pdbx_strand_id
1 'polypeptide(L)' 'MCLATPGKIIEVKKGKKALVDFQGLKKEIDISLVKASVGDWVIVHAGFAIEKIQPEGKDNSLKSFSSS' A
#
# COMPACT_ATOMS: atom_id res chain seq x y z
N MET A 1 7.80 18.25 8.65
CA MET A 1 8.20 16.83 8.55
C MET A 1 6.93 16.01 8.53
N CYS A 2 6.44 15.60 7.36
CA CYS A 2 5.24 14.78 7.26
C CYS A 2 5.67 13.31 7.16
N LEU A 3 5.52 12.55 8.25
CA LEU A 3 5.68 11.09 8.22
C LEU A 3 4.61 10.51 7.30
N ALA A 4 5.01 9.81 6.25
CA ALA A 4 4.08 9.05 5.44
C ALA A 4 3.58 7.85 6.26
N THR A 5 2.27 7.56 6.18
CA THR A 5 1.66 6.53 7.03
C THR A 5 1.45 5.25 6.20
N PRO A 6 1.99 4.10 6.64
CA PRO A 6 1.65 2.82 6.03
C PRO A 6 0.22 2.43 6.36
N GLY A 7 -0.50 1.91 5.37
CA GLY A 7 -1.84 1.38 5.56
C GLY A 7 -2.13 0.20 4.64
N LYS A 8 -3.05 -0.67 5.07
CA LYS A 8 -3.44 -1.86 4.31
C LYS A 8 -4.69 -1.57 3.48
N ILE A 9 -4.67 -1.90 2.20
CA ILE A 9 -5.86 -1.82 1.37
C ILE A 9 -6.83 -2.93 1.80
N ILE A 10 -8.02 -2.52 2.25
CA ILE A 10 -9.11 -3.42 2.63
C ILE A 10 -10.21 -3.49 1.57
N GLU A 11 -10.30 -2.49 0.68
CA GLU A 11 -11.26 -2.47 -0.42
C GLU A 11 -10.73 -1.61 -1.57
N VAL A 12 -10.94 -2.02 -2.82
CA VAL A 12 -10.65 -1.20 -4.01
C VAL A 12 -11.96 -0.82 -4.68
N LYS A 13 -12.16 0.48 -4.88
CA LYS A 13 -13.36 1.05 -5.50
C LYS A 13 -13.13 1.37 -6.98
N LYS A 14 -14.22 1.61 -7.71
CA LYS A 14 -14.15 2.13 -9.09
C LYS A 14 -13.51 3.52 -9.09
N GLY A 15 -12.71 3.81 -10.12
CA GLY A 15 -12.09 5.13 -10.29
C GLY A 15 -10.78 5.33 -9.54
N LYS A 16 -9.95 4.29 -9.40
CA LYS A 16 -8.60 4.36 -8.82
C LYS A 16 -8.56 4.86 -7.36
N LYS A 17 -9.63 4.60 -6.61
CA LYS A 17 -9.70 4.85 -5.17
C LYS A 17 -9.69 3.54 -4.41
N ALA A 18 -9.12 3.56 -3.21
CA ALA A 18 -9.12 2.41 -2.31
C ALA A 18 -9.45 2.83 -0.88
N LEU A 19 -10.13 1.96 -0.15
CA LEU A 19 -10.29 2.09 1.29
C LEU A 19 -9.07 1.44 1.96
N VAL A 20 -8.33 2.24 2.72
CA VAL A 20 -7.13 1.83 3.43
C VAL A 20 -7.37 1.88 4.92
N ASP A 21 -6.99 0.81 5.62
CA ASP A 21 -7.00 0.71 7.07
C ASP A 21 -5.62 1.07 7.63
N PHE A 22 -5.61 2.10 8.47
CA PHE A 22 -4.45 2.57 9.23
C PHE A 22 -4.63 2.15 10.69
N GLN A 23 -4.54 0.85 10.97
CA GLN A 23 -4.63 0.28 12.31
C GLN A 23 -5.96 0.63 13.02
N GLY A 24 -7.07 0.46 12.31
CA GLY A 24 -8.43 0.76 12.80
C GLY A 24 -9.02 2.07 12.30
N LEU A 25 -8.21 2.95 11.71
CA LEU A 25 -8.71 4.13 11.00
C LEU A 25 -8.87 3.83 9.51
N LYS A 26 -10.10 3.76 9.03
CA LYS A 26 -10.39 3.52 7.60
C LYS A 26 -10.52 4.84 6.86
N LYS A 27 -9.74 5.03 5.80
CA LYS A 27 -9.78 6.24 4.99
C LYS A 27 -9.72 5.90 3.50
N GLU A 28 -10.52 6.62 2.71
CA GLU A 28 -10.47 6.53 1.26
C GLU A 28 -9.28 7.34 0.76
N ILE A 29 -8.42 6.70 -0.03
CA ILE A 29 -7.21 7.28 -0.60
C ILE A 29 -7.12 6.96 -2.09
N ASP A 30 -6.44 7.83 -2.82
CA ASP A 30 -6.25 7.66 -4.27
C ASP A 30 -5.04 6.76 -4.53
N ILE A 31 -5.27 5.69 -5.30
CA ILE A 31 -4.24 4.74 -5.72
C ILE A 31 -3.90 4.90 -7.20
N SER A 32 -4.17 6.05 -7.82
CA SER A 32 -3.89 6.24 -9.26
C SER A 32 -2.41 6.18 -9.59
N LEU A 33 -1.56 6.46 -8.61
CA LEU A 33 -0.10 6.50 -8.76
C LEU A 33 0.56 5.12 -8.59
N VAL A 34 -0.15 4.15 -8.00
CA VAL A 34 0.40 2.81 -7.72
C VAL A 34 -0.60 1.70 -8.06
N LYS A 35 -0.12 0.60 -8.63
CA LYS A 35 -0.96 -0.58 -8.86
C LYS A 35 -1.01 -1.41 -7.58
N ALA A 36 -2.06 -1.22 -6.80
CA ALA A 36 -2.28 -1.94 -5.55
C ALA A 36 -3.68 -2.57 -5.52
N SER A 37 -3.78 -3.72 -4.86
CA SER A 37 -4.99 -4.53 -4.73
C SER A 37 -5.36 -4.72 -3.27
N VAL A 38 -6.56 -5.25 -3.01
CA VAL A 38 -6.97 -5.63 -1.65
C VAL A 38 -5.95 -6.59 -1.05
N GLY A 39 -5.47 -6.27 0.15
CA GLY A 39 -4.41 -7.02 0.84
C GLY A 39 -3.01 -6.42 0.72
N ASP A 40 -2.76 -5.57 -0.29
CA ASP A 40 -1.49 -4.85 -0.41
C ASP A 40 -1.37 -3.76 0.66
N TRP A 41 -0.13 -3.46 1.04
CA TRP A 41 0.20 -2.33 1.89
C TRP A 41 0.74 -1.18 1.04
N VAL A 42 0.36 0.04 1.39
CA VAL A 42 0.77 1.24 0.68
C VAL A 42 1.20 2.33 1.66
N ILE A 43 2.16 3.13 1.24
CA ILE A 43 2.54 4.36 1.90
C ILE A 43 1.65 5.48 1.38
N VAL A 44 0.95 6.16 2.29
CA VAL A 44 0.07 7.28 1.95
C VAL A 44 0.66 8.61 2.39
N HIS A 45 0.67 9.57 1.46
CA HIS A 45 1.06 10.95 1.71
C HIS A 45 0.04 11.90 1.09
N ALA A 46 -0.44 12.88 1.86
CA ALA A 46 -1.44 13.87 1.41
C ALA A 46 -2.72 13.27 0.79
N GLY A 47 -3.10 12.03 1.16
CA GLY A 47 -4.28 11.33 0.63
C GLY A 47 -4.05 10.49 -0.63
N PHE A 48 -2.80 10.37 -1.08
CA PHE A 48 -2.40 9.57 -2.23
C PHE A 48 -1.49 8.43 -1.79
N ALA A 49 -1.72 7.23 -2.30
CA ALA A 49 -0.74 6.16 -2.22
C ALA A 49 0.42 6.49 -3.15
N ILE A 50 1.61 6.67 -2.58
CA ILE A 50 2.82 7.01 -3.32
C ILE A 50 3.68 5.79 -3.63
N GLU A 51 3.59 4.75 -2.80
CA GLU A 51 4.39 3.54 -2.94
C GLU A 51 3.65 2.33 -2.38
N LYS A 52 3.84 1.16 -3.02
CA LYS A 52 3.38 -0.13 -2.50
C LYS A 52 4.51 -0.78 -1.72
N ILE A 53 4.25 -1.18 -0.48
CA ILE A 53 5.20 -1.85 0.40
C ILE A 53 4.73 -3.27 0.71
N GLN A 54 5.66 -4.13 1.09
CA GLN A 54 5.34 -5.46 1.61
C GLN A 54 5.05 -5.36 3.11
N PRO A 55 4.08 -6.12 3.66
CA PRO A 55 3.89 -6.18 5.10
C PRO A 55 5.20 -6.66 5.75
N GLU A 56 5.67 -5.97 6.80
CA GLU A 56 6.89 -6.31 7.54
C GLU A 56 6.82 -7.66 8.31
N GLY A 57 5.80 -8.49 8.05
CA GLY A 57 5.53 -9.71 8.80
C GLY A 57 5.48 -10.97 7.93
N LYS A 58 6.59 -11.73 7.99
CA LYS A 58 6.79 -13.15 7.63
C LYS A 58 7.05 -13.51 6.17
N ASP A 59 8.35 -13.61 5.90
CA ASP A 59 9.03 -14.68 5.16
C ASP A 59 8.31 -15.29 3.95
N ASN A 60 8.76 -14.89 2.76
CA ASN A 60 9.11 -15.91 1.78
C ASN A 60 10.49 -15.57 1.23
N SER A 61 11.47 -16.31 1.74
CA SER A 61 12.72 -16.63 1.07
C SER A 61 12.62 -16.69 -0.47
N LEU A 62 13.73 -16.33 -1.12
CA LEU A 62 14.14 -16.71 -2.48
C LEU A 62 13.48 -15.99 -3.66
N LYS A 63 14.14 -14.92 -4.10
CA LYS A 63 14.78 -14.91 -5.43
C LYS A 63 15.97 -13.97 -5.41
N SER A 64 17.13 -14.54 -5.09
CA SER A 64 18.36 -14.14 -5.76
C SER A 64 18.10 -14.15 -7.26
N PHE A 65 18.22 -13.00 -7.91
CA PHE A 65 18.73 -12.96 -9.27
C PHE A 65 20.10 -12.30 -9.20
N SER A 66 21.09 -13.17 -8.97
CA SER A 66 22.38 -13.01 -9.62
C SER A 66 22.17 -13.10 -11.14
N SER A 67 23.05 -12.45 -11.91
CA SER A 67 23.09 -12.34 -13.38
C SER A 67 22.23 -11.19 -13.92
N SER A 68 22.77 -10.06 -14.40
CA SER A 68 23.99 -9.85 -15.20
C SER A 68 24.62 -8.48 -14.95
#